data_AF-A0A285B058-F1
#
_entry.id   AF-A0A285B058-F1
#
_cell.length_a   1.000
_cell.length_b   1.000
_cell.length_c   1.000
_cell.angle_alpha   90.00
_cell.angle_beta   90.00
_cell.angle_gamma   90.00
#
_symmetry.space_group_name_H-M   'P 1'
#
loop_
_entity.id
_entity.type
_entity.pdbx_description
1 polymer ?
#
loop_
_entity_poly.entity_id
_entity_poly.type
_entity_poly.pdbx_seq_one_letter_code
_entity_poly.pdbx_strand_id
1 'polypeptide(L)'
;MWLFSKNDEAPMAATIEASNLSVSTKELTNMSIATAVSTINVPFYGSDLYVVSVDNEAYTPMRPIIDGMGLTYQGQADKLKSRFAKGVREIMIPTKGGEQTMLCLALRKLNGWLQTISPNKVRPEIRDSVIRYQEECDDVLYEYWTKGEVKNPRKAKKSLPGKITSEQQEAIKQLVMTRGKALPKENQAKAMITMWSSLKSHFGCSYKEINDDQFTEALSIAARVPLEGEFLGKQETLPAPKFDVNIPLQWWIDNNPLVRSGNLTFGRGCTAPALDVTMDMLCGDNSTSAAIRLINVLEEAGFDVSAPKAEIVAMRKHLGNVEYGMKAIADACRRAGNKTISFRGGKAEYVIG
;
A
#
# COMPACT_ATOMS: atom_id res chain seq x y z
N MET A 1 -7.45 -107.66 -4.56
CA MET A 1 -8.20 -107.19 -5.75
C MET A 1 -7.63 -105.83 -6.14
N TRP A 2 -7.51 -105.59 -7.44
CA TRP A 2 -6.55 -104.70 -8.09
C TRP A 2 -6.94 -103.20 -8.17
N LEU A 3 -5.90 -102.37 -8.33
CA LEU A 3 -5.72 -101.20 -9.22
C LEU A 3 -6.44 -99.83 -9.06
N PHE A 4 -5.57 -98.82 -9.18
CA PHE A 4 -5.71 -97.41 -9.56
C PHE A 4 -6.67 -97.10 -10.73
N SER A 5 -7.26 -95.88 -10.73
CA SER A 5 -6.99 -94.89 -11.81
C SER A 5 -7.44 -93.44 -11.46
N LYS A 6 -6.62 -92.50 -11.93
CA LYS A 6 -6.74 -91.03 -12.13
C LYS A 6 -7.94 -90.64 -13.04
N ASN A 7 -8.41 -89.41 -13.27
CA ASN A 7 -7.90 -88.02 -13.19
C ASN A 7 -9.06 -87.01 -13.44
N ASP A 8 -8.78 -85.72 -13.17
CA ASP A 8 -9.26 -84.48 -13.80
C ASP A 8 -10.75 -84.08 -13.84
N GLU A 9 -11.08 -82.91 -13.24
CA GLU A 9 -11.80 -81.82 -13.93
C GLU A 9 -11.75 -80.48 -13.16
N ALA A 10 -11.66 -79.38 -13.91
CA ALA A 10 -11.52 -77.99 -13.47
C ALA A 10 -12.89 -77.30 -13.18
N PRO A 11 -12.92 -76.14 -12.50
CA PRO A 11 -14.15 -75.58 -11.91
C PRO A 11 -14.80 -74.49 -12.76
N MET A 12 -16.14 -74.34 -12.70
CA MET A 12 -16.80 -73.04 -12.77
C MET A 12 -18.29 -73.06 -12.36
N ALA A 13 -18.61 -72.12 -11.47
CA ALA A 13 -19.86 -71.36 -11.24
C ALA A 13 -21.23 -72.05 -11.27
N ALA A 14 -21.94 -71.95 -10.14
CA ALA A 14 -23.39 -71.89 -10.08
C ALA A 14 -23.83 -70.81 -9.07
N THR A 15 -24.89 -70.09 -9.46
CA THR A 15 -25.40 -68.85 -8.87
C THR A 15 -26.59 -69.14 -7.94
N ILE A 16 -26.79 -68.24 -6.96
CA ILE A 16 -28.03 -67.90 -6.22
C ILE A 16 -28.60 -68.94 -5.24
N GLU A 17 -28.50 -68.65 -3.94
CA GLU A 17 -29.71 -68.59 -3.08
C GLU A 17 -29.62 -67.39 -2.15
N ALA A 18 -30.67 -66.57 -2.18
CA ALA A 18 -30.90 -65.46 -1.29
C ALA A 18 -31.36 -66.00 0.08
N SER A 19 -30.78 -65.48 1.16
CA SER A 19 -31.35 -65.60 2.50
C SER A 19 -31.16 -64.27 3.22
N ASN A 20 -32.28 -63.57 3.37
CA ASN A 20 -32.43 -62.31 4.08
C ASN A 20 -32.01 -62.47 5.55
N LEU A 21 -30.98 -61.74 5.98
CA LEU A 21 -30.86 -61.31 7.37
C LEU A 21 -30.77 -59.78 7.38
N SER A 22 -31.82 -59.16 7.90
CA SER A 22 -31.97 -57.73 8.09
C SER A 22 -30.98 -57.20 9.11
N VAL A 23 -29.86 -56.66 8.66
CA VAL A 23 -29.03 -55.76 9.47
C VAL A 23 -29.71 -54.39 9.43
N SER A 24 -30.12 -53.92 10.61
CA SER A 24 -30.66 -52.57 10.82
C SER A 24 -29.55 -51.54 10.60
N THR A 25 -29.36 -51.11 9.36
CA THR A 25 -28.37 -50.12 8.94
C THR A 25 -28.90 -48.68 9.13
N LYS A 26 -29.31 -48.31 10.35
CA LYS A 26 -29.85 -46.95 10.61
C LYS A 26 -29.32 -46.18 11.82
N GLU A 27 -28.30 -46.63 12.54
CA GLU A 27 -27.70 -45.82 13.64
C GLU A 27 -26.16 -45.78 13.61
N LEU A 28 -25.60 -45.46 12.45
CA LEU A 28 -24.22 -44.99 12.31
C LEU A 28 -24.23 -43.61 11.64
N THR A 29 -25.01 -42.68 12.18
CA THR A 29 -25.06 -41.30 11.71
C THR A 29 -23.91 -40.50 12.35
N ASN A 30 -22.89 -40.25 11.53
CA ASN A 30 -21.96 -39.12 11.61
C ASN A 30 -20.99 -39.08 12.80
N MET A 31 -20.04 -40.01 12.87
CA MET A 31 -18.80 -39.76 13.62
C MET A 31 -17.99 -38.68 12.91
N SER A 32 -17.99 -37.48 13.48
CA SER A 32 -17.25 -36.34 12.96
C SER A 32 -15.77 -36.49 13.33
N ILE A 33 -14.91 -36.65 12.31
CA ILE A 33 -13.47 -36.80 12.48
C ILE A 33 -12.83 -35.41 12.63
N ALA A 34 -12.05 -35.22 13.67
CA ALA A 34 -11.34 -33.96 13.95
C ALA A 34 -10.26 -33.68 12.89
N THR A 35 -10.29 -32.51 12.25
CA THR A 35 -9.35 -32.17 11.15
C THR A 35 -8.11 -31.39 11.63
N ALA A 36 -8.15 -30.79 12.82
CA ALA A 36 -6.99 -30.15 13.43
C ALA A 36 -7.16 -29.99 14.95
N VAL A 37 -6.15 -30.41 15.73
CA VAL A 37 -6.03 -30.10 17.16
C VAL A 37 -5.12 -28.89 17.30
N SER A 38 -5.67 -27.77 17.75
CA SER A 38 -4.96 -26.53 18.01
C SER A 38 -5.04 -26.19 19.49
N THR A 39 -3.93 -25.73 20.07
CA THR A 39 -3.96 -25.24 21.46
C THR A 39 -4.08 -23.73 21.39
N ILE A 40 -5.20 -23.20 21.88
CA ILE A 40 -5.34 -21.77 22.07
C ILE A 40 -4.91 -21.50 23.51
N ASN A 41 -3.87 -20.70 23.69
CA ASN A 41 -3.58 -20.13 25.01
C ASN A 41 -4.74 -19.16 25.32
N VAL A 42 -5.74 -19.70 26.00
CA VAL A 42 -6.81 -18.89 26.56
C VAL A 42 -6.26 -18.41 27.89
N PRO A 43 -6.28 -17.09 28.16
CA PRO A 43 -5.71 -16.52 29.36
C PRO A 43 -6.54 -16.82 30.62
N PHE A 44 -6.89 -18.09 30.84
CA PHE A 44 -7.25 -18.65 32.14
C PHE A 44 -6.00 -18.73 33.02
N TYR A 45 -5.38 -17.57 33.27
CA TYR A 45 -4.27 -17.36 34.21
C TYR A 45 -3.23 -18.49 34.24
N GLY A 46 -2.76 -18.92 33.05
CA GLY A 46 -1.74 -19.96 32.88
C GLY A 46 -2.22 -21.32 32.37
N SER A 47 -3.50 -21.48 32.03
CA SER A 47 -4.05 -22.76 31.51
C SER A 47 -4.26 -22.74 30.00
N ASP A 48 -3.68 -23.71 29.28
CA ASP A 48 -3.89 -23.88 27.85
C ASP A 48 -5.26 -24.53 27.55
N LEU A 49 -6.01 -23.97 26.59
CA LEU A 49 -7.28 -24.54 26.13
C LEU A 49 -7.06 -25.35 24.85
N TYR A 50 -7.44 -26.61 24.89
CA TYR A 50 -7.46 -27.47 23.71
C TYR A 50 -8.66 -27.16 22.85
N VAL A 51 -8.44 -26.86 21.57
CA VAL A 51 -9.51 -26.53 20.62
C VAL A 51 -9.37 -27.41 19.39
N VAL A 52 -10.46 -28.09 19.06
CA VAL A 52 -10.59 -28.97 17.90
C VAL A 52 -11.45 -28.27 16.86
N SER A 53 -10.98 -28.22 15.61
CA SER A 53 -11.77 -27.71 14.49
C SER A 53 -12.56 -28.84 13.85
N VAL A 54 -13.89 -28.70 13.79
CA VAL A 54 -14.81 -29.61 13.11
C VAL A 54 -15.81 -28.80 12.30
N ASP A 55 -15.96 -29.09 11.02
CA ASP A 55 -16.89 -28.40 10.09
C ASP A 55 -16.71 -26.86 10.09
N ASN A 56 -15.46 -26.37 10.09
CA ASN A 56 -15.09 -24.95 10.20
C ASN A 56 -15.53 -24.26 11.50
N GLU A 57 -15.91 -25.01 12.53
CA GLU A 57 -16.25 -24.49 13.83
C GLU A 57 -15.29 -25.01 14.91
N ALA A 58 -14.92 -24.12 15.83
CA ALA A 58 -14.04 -24.42 16.95
C ALA A 58 -14.82 -25.02 18.13
N TYR A 59 -14.41 -26.21 18.57
CA TYR A 59 -14.97 -26.93 19.70
C TYR A 59 -13.90 -27.17 20.77
N THR A 60 -14.29 -27.15 22.05
CA THR A 60 -13.40 -27.45 23.17
C THR A 60 -13.90 -28.69 23.92
N PRO A 61 -13.03 -29.66 24.25
CA PRO A 61 -13.42 -30.80 25.08
C PRO A 61 -13.71 -30.32 26.49
N MET A 62 -14.89 -30.68 27.02
CA MET A 62 -15.37 -30.13 28.29
C MET A 62 -14.85 -30.88 29.52
N ARG A 63 -14.53 -32.16 29.38
CA ARG A 63 -14.07 -32.98 30.52
C ARG A 63 -12.80 -32.44 31.19
N PRO A 64 -11.71 -32.10 30.47
CA PRO A 64 -10.50 -31.55 31.09
C PRO A 64 -10.76 -30.22 31.81
N ILE A 65 -11.67 -29.40 31.29
CA ILE A 65 -12.03 -28.10 31.84
C ILE A 65 -12.84 -28.25 33.13
N ILE A 66 -13.84 -29.14 33.12
CA ILE A 66 -14.70 -29.43 34.27
C ILE A 66 -13.88 -30.06 35.42
N ASP A 67 -13.04 -31.05 35.09
CA ASP A 67 -12.19 -31.74 36.05
C ASP A 67 -11.13 -30.79 36.61
N GLY A 68 -10.50 -29.96 35.76
CA GLY A 68 -9.56 -28.93 36.19
C GLY A 68 -10.16 -27.90 37.15
N MET A 69 -11.46 -27.63 37.04
CA MET A 69 -12.19 -26.77 37.98
C MET A 69 -12.63 -27.46 39.28
N GLY A 70 -12.45 -28.78 39.39
CA GLY A 70 -12.92 -29.60 40.51
C GLY A 70 -14.43 -29.72 40.59
N LEU A 71 -15.12 -29.62 39.44
CA LEU A 71 -16.56 -29.80 39.35
C LEU A 71 -16.89 -31.26 38.97
N THR A 72 -18.05 -31.76 39.37
CA THR A 72 -18.49 -33.10 38.97
C THR A 72 -18.89 -33.13 37.50
N TYR A 73 -18.23 -33.97 36.70
CA TYR A 73 -18.49 -34.12 35.26
C TYR A 73 -19.96 -34.42 34.93
N GLN A 74 -20.55 -35.41 35.60
CA GLN A 74 -21.91 -35.89 35.26
C GLN A 74 -22.95 -34.76 35.25
N GLY A 75 -23.02 -33.98 36.34
CA GLY A 75 -24.00 -32.89 36.44
C GLY A 75 -23.74 -31.75 35.45
N GLN A 76 -22.49 -31.52 35.04
CA GLN A 76 -22.17 -30.53 34.02
C GLN A 76 -22.45 -31.05 32.61
N ALA A 77 -22.22 -32.34 32.34
CA ALA A 77 -22.56 -32.98 31.08
C ALA A 77 -24.07 -32.90 30.81
N ASP A 78 -24.91 -33.20 31.81
CA ASP A 78 -26.37 -33.10 31.70
C ASP A 78 -26.83 -31.65 31.48
N LYS A 79 -26.16 -30.68 32.13
CA LYS A 79 -26.41 -29.24 31.92
C LYS A 79 -26.02 -28.80 30.51
N LEU A 80 -24.90 -29.28 29.99
CA LEU A 80 -24.44 -28.99 28.64
C LEU A 80 -25.43 -29.55 27.61
N LYS A 81 -25.82 -30.81 27.75
CA LYS A 81 -26.78 -31.48 26.86
C LYS A 81 -28.16 -30.83 26.88
N SER A 82 -28.60 -30.28 28.02
CA SER A 82 -29.90 -29.58 28.13
C SER A 82 -29.86 -28.12 27.66
N ARG A 83 -29.05 -27.26 28.29
CA ARG A 83 -29.03 -25.80 28.04
C ARG A 83 -28.25 -25.40 26.80
N PHE A 84 -27.24 -26.18 26.43
CA PHE A 84 -26.32 -25.87 25.33
C PHE A 84 -26.40 -26.89 24.19
N ALA A 85 -27.50 -27.63 24.07
CA ALA A 85 -27.71 -28.70 23.08
C ALA A 85 -27.24 -28.32 21.65
N LYS A 86 -27.54 -27.09 21.19
CA LYS A 86 -27.18 -26.58 19.86
C LYS A 86 -25.67 -26.35 19.63
N GLY A 87 -24.85 -26.38 20.68
CA GLY A 87 -23.41 -26.19 20.62
C GLY A 87 -22.62 -27.36 21.19
N VAL A 88 -23.28 -28.45 21.56
CA VAL A 88 -22.64 -29.63 22.14
C VAL A 88 -22.57 -30.72 21.09
N ARG A 89 -21.39 -31.33 20.95
CA ARG A 89 -21.16 -32.44 20.02
C ARG A 89 -20.23 -33.46 20.67
N GLU A 90 -20.49 -34.73 20.42
CA GLU A 90 -19.55 -35.81 20.75
C GLU A 90 -18.56 -35.93 19.60
N ILE A 91 -17.27 -35.69 19.88
CA ILE A 91 -16.21 -35.62 18.87
C ILE A 91 -15.15 -36.65 19.25
N MET A 92 -14.67 -37.40 18.26
CA MET A 92 -13.56 -38.33 18.43
C MET A 92 -12.25 -37.55 18.43
N ILE A 93 -11.55 -37.58 19.56
CA ILE A 93 -10.29 -36.87 19.76
C ILE A 93 -9.16 -37.90 19.94
N PRO A 94 -8.07 -37.80 19.17
CA PRO A 94 -6.88 -38.61 19.41
C PRO A 94 -6.21 -38.15 20.71
N THR A 95 -6.22 -39.01 21.74
CA THR A 95 -5.56 -38.77 23.02
C THR A 95 -4.32 -39.66 23.18
N LYS A 96 -3.51 -39.43 24.22
CA LYS A 96 -2.36 -40.30 24.53
C LYS A 96 -2.75 -41.78 24.76
N GLY A 97 -4.01 -42.03 25.14
CA GLY A 97 -4.56 -43.38 25.37
C GLY A 97 -5.36 -43.94 24.19
N GLY A 98 -5.27 -43.34 23.00
CA GLY A 98 -6.04 -43.72 21.82
C GLY A 98 -7.17 -42.75 21.49
N GLU A 99 -7.95 -43.10 20.46
CA GLU A 99 -9.12 -42.32 20.04
C GLU A 99 -10.22 -42.42 21.10
N GLN A 100 -10.62 -41.28 21.66
CA GLN A 100 -11.67 -41.19 22.67
C GLN A 100 -12.77 -40.24 22.20
N THR A 101 -14.01 -40.69 22.28
CA THR A 101 -15.18 -39.82 22.07
C THR A 101 -15.37 -38.93 23.30
N MET A 102 -15.29 -37.62 23.12
CA MET A 102 -15.44 -36.65 24.19
C MET A 102 -16.58 -35.67 23.92
N LEU A 103 -17.28 -35.28 24.99
CA LEU A 103 -18.27 -34.22 24.93
C LEU A 103 -17.56 -32.87 24.74
N CYS A 104 -17.83 -32.23 23.61
CA CYS A 104 -17.23 -30.96 23.24
C CYS A 104 -18.28 -29.86 23.15
N LEU A 105 -17.89 -28.65 23.52
CA LEU A 105 -18.73 -27.44 23.44
C LEU A 105 -18.13 -26.49 22.42
N ALA A 106 -18.96 -25.90 21.57
CA ALA A 106 -18.59 -24.81 20.67
C ALA A 106 -17.95 -23.66 21.47
N LEU A 107 -16.77 -23.20 21.05
CA LEU A 107 -16.00 -22.19 21.77
C LEU A 107 -16.81 -20.90 22.01
N ARG A 108 -17.66 -20.51 21.05
CA ARG A 108 -18.58 -19.36 21.15
C ARG A 108 -19.64 -19.47 22.26
N LYS A 109 -19.86 -20.67 22.81
CA LYS A 109 -20.82 -20.94 23.90
C LYS A 109 -20.13 -21.16 25.25
N LEU A 110 -18.79 -21.22 25.27
CA LEU A 110 -18.01 -21.49 26.47
C LEU A 110 -18.23 -20.43 27.55
N ASN A 111 -18.20 -19.15 27.19
CA ASN A 111 -18.49 -18.04 28.11
C ASN A 111 -19.89 -18.16 28.73
N GLY A 112 -20.89 -18.51 27.92
CA GLY A 112 -22.26 -18.71 28.39
C GLY A 112 -22.37 -19.84 29.42
N TRP A 113 -21.59 -20.91 29.29
CA TRP A 113 -21.51 -21.98 30.28
C TRP A 113 -20.74 -21.54 31.54
N LEU A 114 -19.61 -20.86 31.40
CA LEU A 114 -18.79 -20.35 32.50
C LEU A 114 -19.58 -19.41 33.41
N GLN A 115 -20.45 -18.57 32.85
CA GLN A 115 -21.34 -17.70 33.62
C GLN A 115 -22.40 -18.46 34.45
N THR A 116 -22.62 -19.76 34.19
CA THR A 116 -23.52 -20.61 35.00
C THR A 116 -22.85 -21.23 36.22
N ILE A 117 -21.52 -21.08 36.33
CA ILE A 117 -20.73 -21.68 37.41
C ILE A 117 -20.68 -20.70 38.57
N SER A 118 -21.08 -21.17 39.75
CA SER A 118 -20.92 -20.40 40.98
C SER A 118 -19.47 -20.51 41.48
N PRO A 119 -18.77 -19.39 41.75
CA PRO A 119 -17.40 -19.39 42.25
C PRO A 119 -17.22 -20.15 43.57
N ASN A 120 -18.28 -20.32 44.36
CA ASN A 120 -18.24 -21.09 45.61
C ASN A 120 -18.17 -22.61 45.38
N LYS A 121 -18.54 -23.08 44.20
CA LYS A 121 -18.56 -24.51 43.83
C LYS A 121 -17.29 -24.98 43.10
N VAL A 122 -16.39 -24.06 42.76
CA VAL A 122 -15.08 -24.40 42.18
C VAL A 122 -14.01 -24.51 43.26
N ARG A 123 -12.87 -25.14 42.92
CA ARG A 123 -11.73 -25.23 43.84
C ARG A 123 -11.30 -23.83 44.31
N PRO A 124 -10.95 -23.64 45.60
CA PRO A 124 -10.59 -22.32 46.13
C PRO A 124 -9.46 -21.63 45.36
N GLU A 125 -8.46 -22.38 44.91
CA GLU A 125 -7.28 -21.89 44.18
C GLU A 125 -7.61 -21.20 42.84
N ILE A 126 -8.73 -21.54 42.21
CA ILE A 126 -9.13 -20.99 40.91
C ILE A 126 -10.34 -20.06 40.99
N ARG A 127 -10.90 -19.86 42.19
CA ARG A 127 -12.12 -19.07 42.40
C ARG A 127 -11.94 -17.65 41.87
N ASP A 128 -10.86 -17.00 42.27
CA ASP A 128 -10.56 -15.62 41.86
C ASP A 128 -10.35 -15.51 40.34
N SER A 129 -9.73 -16.53 39.74
CA SER A 129 -9.54 -16.64 38.30
C SER A 129 -10.88 -16.75 37.54
N VAL A 130 -11.83 -17.53 38.08
CA VAL A 130 -13.17 -17.67 37.48
C VAL A 130 -13.96 -16.38 37.60
N ILE A 131 -13.97 -15.73 38.77
CA ILE A 131 -14.65 -14.44 38.99
C ILE A 131 -14.11 -13.39 38.03
N ARG A 132 -12.79 -13.24 37.98
CA ARG A 132 -12.15 -12.26 37.11
C ARG A 132 -12.44 -12.51 35.62
N TYR A 133 -12.53 -13.76 35.21
CA TYR A 133 -12.92 -14.10 33.83
C TYR A 133 -14.38 -13.75 33.54
N GLN A 134 -15.29 -13.97 34.50
CA GLN A 134 -16.70 -13.59 34.38
C GLN A 134 -16.84 -12.07 34.26
N GLU A 135 -16.16 -11.31 35.13
CA GLU A 135 -16.12 -9.84 35.08
C GLU A 135 -15.55 -9.33 33.75
N GLU A 136 -14.45 -9.93 33.26
CA GLU A 136 -13.87 -9.56 31.96
C GLU A 136 -14.85 -9.79 30.80
N CYS A 137 -15.66 -10.86 30.84
CA CYS A 137 -16.68 -11.08 29.83
C CYS A 137 -17.77 -10.01 29.86
N ASP A 138 -18.14 -9.55 31.05
CA ASP A 138 -19.16 -8.52 31.24
C ASP A 138 -18.64 -7.16 30.76
N ASP A 139 -17.39 -6.81 31.10
CA ASP A 139 -16.70 -5.61 30.62
C ASP A 139 -16.55 -5.61 29.09
N VAL A 140 -16.11 -6.73 28.51
CA VAL A 140 -16.00 -6.88 27.04
C VAL A 140 -17.35 -6.68 26.37
N LEU A 141 -18.42 -7.24 26.93
CA LEU A 141 -19.76 -7.06 26.36
C LEU A 141 -20.23 -5.61 26.48
N TYR A 142 -19.97 -4.97 27.63
CA TYR A 142 -20.31 -3.56 27.86
C TYR A 142 -19.53 -2.63 26.93
N GLU A 143 -18.22 -2.82 26.78
CA GLU A 143 -17.38 -2.04 25.86
C GLU A 143 -17.82 -2.23 24.42
N TYR A 144 -18.19 -3.45 24.02
CA TYR A 144 -18.70 -3.70 22.69
C TYR A 144 -19.96 -2.89 22.40
N TRP A 145 -20.91 -2.86 23.33
CA TRP A 145 -22.16 -2.11 23.16
C TRP A 145 -21.98 -0.59 23.27
N THR A 146 -21.04 -0.10 24.08
CA THR A 146 -20.87 1.34 24.32
C THR A 146 -19.89 2.01 23.37
N LYS A 147 -18.79 1.33 23.01
CA LYS A 147 -17.70 1.88 22.17
C LYS A 147 -17.74 1.34 20.74
N GLY A 148 -18.48 0.26 20.48
CA GLY A 148 -18.61 -0.37 19.16
C GLY A 148 -17.40 -1.23 18.72
N GLU A 149 -16.26 -1.14 19.41
CA GLU A 149 -15.06 -1.94 19.17
C GLU A 149 -14.45 -2.38 20.51
N VAL A 150 -14.04 -3.65 20.60
CA VAL A 150 -13.31 -4.18 21.77
C VAL A 150 -11.97 -4.74 21.32
N LYS A 151 -10.89 -4.25 21.93
CA LYS A 151 -9.52 -4.69 21.66
C LYS A 151 -9.00 -5.48 22.85
N ASN A 152 -8.49 -6.69 22.59
CA ASN A 152 -7.88 -7.50 23.65
C ASN A 152 -6.45 -7.02 23.95
N PRO A 153 -6.18 -6.41 25.12
CA PRO A 153 -4.87 -5.86 25.45
C PRO A 153 -3.79 -6.95 25.61
N ARG A 154 -4.17 -8.20 25.87
CA ARG A 154 -3.23 -9.34 26.01
C ARG A 154 -2.70 -9.81 24.66
N LYS A 155 -3.48 -9.65 23.58
CA LYS A 155 -2.98 -9.89 22.22
C LYS A 155 -2.06 -8.76 21.74
N ALA A 156 -2.28 -7.53 22.22
CA ALA A 156 -1.39 -6.40 21.93
C ALA A 156 0.00 -6.55 22.60
N LYS A 157 0.07 -7.17 23.80
CA LYS A 157 1.31 -7.40 24.56
C LYS A 157 2.22 -8.53 24.06
N LYS A 158 2.03 -9.02 22.82
CA LYS A 158 3.00 -9.93 22.18
C LYS A 158 4.26 -9.23 21.67
N SER A 159 4.43 -7.94 21.94
CA SER A 159 5.76 -7.32 22.03
C SER A 159 6.36 -7.62 23.41
N LEU A 160 7.45 -8.37 23.43
CA LEU A 160 8.33 -8.42 24.59
C LEU A 160 8.68 -6.97 25.00
N PRO A 161 8.79 -6.65 26.30
CA PRO A 161 9.33 -5.36 26.72
C PRO A 161 10.74 -5.22 26.13
N GLY A 162 10.92 -4.24 25.24
CA GLY A 162 12.17 -4.01 24.51
C GLY A 162 12.26 -4.64 23.10
N LYS A 163 11.14 -5.04 22.47
CA LYS A 163 11.09 -5.42 21.04
C LYS A 163 10.02 -4.63 20.29
N ILE A 164 10.29 -4.29 19.04
CA ILE A 164 9.34 -3.59 18.15
C ILE A 164 8.01 -4.35 18.06
N THR A 165 6.91 -3.60 18.11
CA THR A 165 5.53 -4.10 18.00
C THR A 165 5.26 -4.73 16.63
N SER A 166 4.20 -5.55 16.54
CA SER A 166 3.81 -6.17 15.26
C SER A 166 3.49 -5.13 14.17
N GLU A 167 2.99 -3.96 14.55
CA GLU A 167 2.70 -2.85 13.63
C GLU A 167 3.99 -2.21 13.11
N GLN A 168 4.98 -2.02 13.97
CA GLN A 168 6.31 -1.53 13.59
C GLN A 168 7.07 -2.53 12.71
N GLN A 169 6.95 -3.83 12.98
CA GLN A 169 7.50 -4.88 12.11
C GLN A 169 6.89 -4.81 10.71
N GLU A 170 5.57 -4.62 10.61
CA GLU A 170 4.90 -4.46 9.33
C GLU A 170 5.30 -3.15 8.65
N ALA A 171 5.51 -2.05 9.39
CA ALA A 171 6.00 -0.79 8.82
C ALA A 171 7.38 -0.93 8.16
N ILE A 172 8.34 -1.60 8.82
CA ILE A 172 9.67 -1.88 8.23
C ILE A 172 9.51 -2.75 6.98
N LYS A 173 8.68 -3.79 7.06
CA LYS A 173 8.43 -4.69 5.93
C LYS A 173 7.77 -3.96 4.75
N GLN A 174 6.79 -3.11 5.01
CA GLN A 174 6.13 -2.30 3.97
C GLN A 174 7.10 -1.32 3.32
N LEU A 175 8.02 -0.71 4.09
CA LEU A 175 9.05 0.16 3.54
C LEU A 175 9.99 -0.60 2.59
N VAL A 176 10.50 -1.75 3.02
CA VAL A 176 11.37 -2.61 2.19
C VAL A 176 10.65 -3.12 0.95
N MET A 177 9.37 -3.50 1.10
CA MET A 177 8.54 -3.96 -0.02
C MET A 177 8.23 -2.83 -1.02
N THR A 178 7.92 -1.64 -0.54
CA THR A 178 7.64 -0.46 -1.36
C THR A 178 8.89 -0.06 -2.16
N ARG A 179 10.05 0.05 -1.50
CA ARG A 179 11.34 0.34 -2.17
C ARG A 179 11.75 -0.75 -3.14
N GLY A 180 11.58 -2.03 -2.76
CA GLY A 180 11.91 -3.16 -3.63
C GLY A 180 11.02 -3.24 -4.86
N LYS A 181 9.71 -2.97 -4.74
CA LYS A 181 8.77 -2.96 -5.87
C LYS A 181 8.89 -1.73 -6.77
N ALA A 182 9.43 -0.61 -6.27
CA ALA A 182 9.71 0.57 -7.07
C ALA A 182 10.81 0.32 -8.12
N LEU A 183 11.63 -0.72 -7.94
CA LEU A 183 12.67 -1.12 -8.88
C LEU A 183 12.15 -2.10 -9.95
N PRO A 184 12.81 -2.19 -11.12
CA PRO A 184 12.47 -3.15 -12.18
C PRO A 184 12.48 -4.60 -11.65
N LYS A 185 11.59 -5.46 -12.17
CA LYS A 185 11.37 -6.85 -11.70
C LYS A 185 12.66 -7.68 -11.56
N GLU A 186 13.65 -7.42 -12.40
CA GLU A 186 14.95 -8.11 -12.40
C GLU A 186 15.83 -7.75 -11.19
N ASN A 187 15.67 -6.56 -10.61
CA ASN A 187 16.48 -6.05 -9.51
C ASN A 187 15.76 -6.05 -8.14
N GLN A 188 14.44 -6.32 -8.11
CA GLN A 188 13.63 -6.27 -6.87
C GLN A 188 14.15 -7.22 -5.80
N ALA A 189 14.42 -8.47 -6.17
CA ALA A 189 14.88 -9.48 -5.23
C ALA A 189 16.25 -9.13 -4.64
N LYS A 190 17.18 -8.64 -5.48
CA LYS A 190 18.51 -8.19 -5.05
C LYS A 190 18.40 -7.00 -4.10
N ALA A 191 17.57 -6.01 -4.42
CA ALA A 191 17.33 -4.85 -3.57
C ALA A 191 16.73 -5.22 -2.20
N MET A 192 15.72 -6.09 -2.16
CA MET A 192 15.15 -6.57 -0.90
C MET A 192 16.19 -7.33 -0.07
N ILE A 193 17.00 -8.18 -0.69
CA ILE A 193 18.09 -8.90 -0.01
C ILE A 193 19.09 -7.92 0.59
N THR A 194 19.50 -6.88 -0.14
CA THR A 194 20.45 -5.87 0.34
C THR A 194 19.88 -5.03 1.50
N MET A 195 18.60 -4.66 1.46
CA MET A 195 17.94 -3.97 2.58
C MET A 195 17.86 -4.87 3.83
N TRP A 196 17.43 -6.12 3.68
CA TRP A 196 17.34 -7.05 4.79
C TRP A 196 18.71 -7.44 5.37
N SER A 197 19.73 -7.60 4.53
CA SER A 197 21.09 -7.89 4.96
C SER A 197 21.71 -6.70 5.70
N SER A 198 21.45 -5.47 5.24
CA SER A 198 21.93 -4.25 5.91
C SER A 198 21.27 -4.06 7.28
N LEU A 199 19.96 -4.29 7.40
CA LEU A 199 19.28 -4.28 8.70
C LEU A 199 19.88 -5.34 9.63
N LYS A 200 20.06 -6.56 9.15
CA LYS A 200 20.63 -7.65 9.94
C LYS A 200 22.08 -7.36 10.36
N SER A 201 22.87 -6.73 9.49
CA SER A 201 24.26 -6.39 9.78
C SER A 201 24.38 -5.23 10.77
N HIS A 202 23.47 -4.26 10.73
CA HIS A 202 23.50 -3.08 11.60
C HIS A 202 23.06 -3.42 13.03
N PHE A 203 22.02 -4.23 13.18
CA PHE A 203 21.49 -4.57 14.51
C PHE A 203 22.05 -5.88 15.08
N GLY A 204 22.79 -6.67 14.29
CA GLY A 204 23.29 -7.99 14.72
C GLY A 204 22.20 -9.04 14.97
N CYS A 205 20.94 -8.65 14.87
CA CYS A 205 19.76 -9.47 15.11
C CYS A 205 18.79 -9.40 13.92
N SER A 206 17.82 -10.30 13.89
CA SER A 206 16.75 -10.23 12.88
C SER A 206 15.88 -8.99 13.10
N TYR A 207 15.25 -8.47 12.03
CA TYR A 207 14.36 -7.31 12.12
C TYR A 207 13.20 -7.50 13.11
N LYS A 208 12.84 -8.77 13.40
CA LYS A 208 11.80 -9.13 14.38
C LYS A 208 12.23 -8.98 15.84
N GLU A 209 13.53 -8.77 16.07
CA GLU A 209 14.14 -8.73 17.40
C GLU A 209 14.75 -7.36 17.73
N ILE A 210 14.59 -6.39 16.84
CA ILE A 210 15.02 -5.01 17.04
C ILE A 210 14.24 -4.41 18.22
N ASN A 211 14.93 -3.59 19.02
CA ASN A 211 14.33 -2.90 20.17
C ASN A 211 13.44 -1.73 19.70
N ASP A 212 12.39 -1.42 20.45
CA ASP A 212 11.44 -0.34 20.15
C ASP A 212 12.13 1.02 19.94
N ASP A 213 13.12 1.31 20.79
CA ASP A 213 13.93 2.54 20.72
C ASP A 213 14.74 2.68 19.42
N GLN A 214 14.96 1.56 18.71
CA GLN A 214 15.74 1.49 17.48
C GLN A 214 14.86 1.42 16.22
N PHE A 215 13.54 1.54 16.36
CA PHE A 215 12.60 1.48 15.23
C PHE A 215 12.87 2.59 14.19
N THR A 216 13.07 3.82 14.65
CA THR A 216 13.37 4.98 13.79
C THR A 216 14.71 4.82 13.07
N GLU A 217 15.71 4.25 13.76
CA GLU A 217 17.00 3.92 13.17
C GLU A 217 16.88 2.82 12.12
N ALA A 218 16.07 1.78 12.37
CA ALA A 218 15.83 0.71 11.42
C ALA A 218 15.16 1.19 10.13
N LEU A 219 14.20 2.13 10.24
CA LEU A 219 13.61 2.80 9.08
C LEU A 219 14.63 3.65 8.32
N SER A 220 15.47 4.40 9.03
CA SER A 220 16.53 5.23 8.44
C SER A 220 17.51 4.39 7.63
N ILE A 221 17.97 3.26 8.19
CA ILE A 221 18.86 2.32 7.49
C ILE A 221 18.16 1.74 6.27
N ALA A 222 16.95 1.18 6.41
CA ALA A 222 16.20 0.64 5.27
C ALA A 222 15.98 1.68 4.15
N ALA A 223 15.80 2.95 4.50
CA ALA A 223 15.60 4.04 3.54
C ALA A 223 16.90 4.56 2.90
N ARG A 224 18.06 4.36 3.54
CA ARG A 224 19.34 4.94 3.10
C ARG A 224 20.29 3.93 2.45
N VAL A 225 20.01 2.63 2.58
CA VAL A 225 20.83 1.58 1.96
C VAL A 225 20.85 1.79 0.44
N PRO A 226 22.05 1.96 -0.15
CA PRO A 226 22.19 2.10 -1.60
C PRO A 226 21.91 0.76 -2.27
N LEU A 227 20.90 0.72 -3.14
CA LEU A 227 20.50 -0.49 -3.85
C LEU A 227 21.12 -0.53 -5.26
N GLU A 228 21.55 -1.71 -5.70
CA GLU A 228 21.90 -1.90 -7.11
C GLU A 228 20.64 -1.74 -7.98
N GLY A 229 20.63 -0.72 -8.82
CA GLY A 229 19.43 -0.22 -9.53
C GLY A 229 18.91 1.13 -9.02
N GLU A 230 19.37 1.60 -7.85
CA GLU A 230 19.25 3.01 -7.41
C GLU A 230 20.39 3.90 -7.93
N PHE A 231 21.24 3.38 -8.82
CA PHE A 231 22.11 4.20 -9.66
C PHE A 231 21.26 4.95 -10.72
N LEU A 232 20.36 5.82 -10.24
CA LEU A 232 19.93 7.00 -10.96
C LEU A 232 21.13 7.93 -10.96
N GLY A 233 21.92 7.86 -12.04
CA GLY A 233 22.89 8.90 -12.32
C GLY A 233 22.21 10.26 -12.14
N LYS A 234 22.75 11.08 -11.23
CA LYS A 234 22.58 12.53 -11.21
C LYS A 234 21.16 12.98 -11.60
N GLN A 235 20.19 12.83 -10.68
CA GLN A 235 18.88 13.51 -10.73
C GLN A 235 18.33 13.65 -12.17
N GLU A 236 17.67 12.61 -12.69
CA GLU A 236 16.90 12.73 -13.92
C GLU A 236 15.85 13.83 -13.72
N THR A 237 16.19 15.03 -14.19
CA THR A 237 15.22 16.08 -14.50
C THR A 237 14.11 15.42 -15.31
N LEU A 238 12.86 15.69 -14.93
CA LEU A 238 11.63 15.30 -15.63
C LEU A 238 11.88 15.05 -17.12
N PRO A 239 11.33 13.96 -17.72
CA PRO A 239 11.60 13.62 -19.12
C PRO A 239 11.42 14.88 -19.95
N ALA A 240 12.50 15.33 -20.59
CA ALA A 240 12.51 16.59 -21.31
C ALA A 240 11.26 16.60 -22.20
N PRO A 241 10.41 17.65 -22.09
CA PRO A 241 9.29 17.83 -22.99
C PRO A 241 9.81 17.62 -24.41
N LYS A 242 9.16 16.77 -25.21
CA LYS A 242 9.57 16.56 -26.61
C LYS A 242 9.63 17.94 -27.28
N PHE A 243 10.85 18.42 -27.48
CA PHE A 243 11.14 19.78 -27.89
C PHE A 243 11.20 19.82 -29.41
N ASP A 244 10.04 19.88 -30.06
CA ASP A 244 9.96 20.06 -31.52
C ASP A 244 9.84 21.55 -31.84
N VAL A 245 10.96 22.26 -31.78
CA VAL A 245 11.03 23.69 -32.08
C VAL A 245 11.76 23.91 -33.39
N ASN A 246 10.99 24.06 -34.47
CA ASN A 246 11.48 24.43 -35.79
C ASN A 246 11.02 25.87 -36.11
N ILE A 247 11.83 26.87 -35.72
CA ILE A 247 11.59 28.30 -36.01
C ILE A 247 12.72 28.84 -36.92
N PRO A 248 12.76 28.45 -38.20
CA PRO A 248 13.77 28.92 -39.14
C PRO A 248 13.46 30.35 -39.58
N LEU A 249 14.44 31.05 -40.14
CA LEU A 249 14.27 32.42 -40.65
C LEU A 249 13.07 32.54 -41.61
N GLN A 250 12.84 31.51 -42.44
CA GLN A 250 11.71 31.44 -43.37
C GLN A 250 10.35 31.48 -42.64
N TRP A 251 10.22 30.81 -41.49
CA TRP A 251 9.00 30.86 -40.69
C TRP A 251 8.70 32.29 -40.23
N TRP A 252 9.74 33.03 -39.81
CA TRP A 252 9.54 34.40 -39.34
C TRP A 252 9.09 35.33 -40.48
N ILE A 253 9.64 35.15 -41.69
CA ILE A 253 9.23 35.89 -42.89
C ILE A 253 7.77 35.59 -43.26
N ASP A 254 7.36 34.32 -43.21
CA ASP A 254 6.00 33.92 -43.60
C ASP A 254 4.92 34.36 -42.59
N ASN A 255 5.28 34.47 -41.30
CA ASN A 255 4.37 34.83 -40.23
C ASN A 255 4.45 36.31 -39.80
N ASN A 256 5.29 37.10 -40.45
CA ASN A 256 5.39 38.55 -40.23
C ASN A 256 5.07 39.28 -41.55
N PRO A 257 3.81 39.72 -41.75
CA PRO A 257 3.35 40.34 -42.99
C PRO A 257 4.19 41.55 -43.44
N LEU A 258 4.73 42.30 -42.47
CA LEU A 258 5.54 43.48 -42.72
C LEU A 258 6.92 43.10 -43.27
N VAL A 259 7.55 42.05 -42.73
CA VAL A 259 8.83 41.51 -43.22
C VAL A 259 8.69 40.93 -44.62
N ARG A 260 7.54 40.31 -44.95
CA ARG A 260 7.25 39.81 -46.30
C ARG A 260 7.08 40.94 -47.34
N SER A 261 6.59 42.11 -46.92
CA SER A 261 6.34 43.25 -47.82
C SER A 261 7.56 44.16 -48.05
N GLY A 262 8.54 44.13 -47.15
CA GLY A 262 9.83 44.78 -47.34
C GLY A 262 10.69 43.89 -48.24
N ASN A 263 11.05 44.38 -49.42
CA ASN A 263 11.74 43.66 -50.49
C ASN A 263 13.20 43.27 -50.14
N LEU A 264 13.39 42.52 -49.06
CA LEU A 264 14.68 42.00 -48.57
C LEU A 264 14.95 40.67 -49.26
N THR A 265 15.87 40.66 -50.22
CA THR A 265 16.38 39.42 -50.80
C THR A 265 17.31 38.73 -49.79
N PHE A 266 16.76 37.78 -49.02
CA PHE A 266 17.52 36.98 -48.08
C PHE A 266 18.38 35.94 -48.83
N GLY A 267 19.71 36.13 -48.84
CA GLY A 267 20.64 35.11 -49.34
C GLY A 267 20.62 33.84 -48.49
N ARG A 268 20.86 32.68 -49.11
CA ARG A 268 20.92 31.32 -48.51
C ARG A 268 22.14 31.12 -47.59
N GLY A 269 22.39 32.03 -46.65
CA GLY A 269 23.46 31.91 -45.66
C GLY A 269 22.93 31.53 -44.28
N CYS A 270 23.53 30.53 -43.63
CA CYS A 270 23.18 30.10 -42.26
C CYS A 270 23.76 31.00 -41.16
N THR A 271 24.09 32.26 -41.47
CA THR A 271 24.50 33.29 -40.51
C THR A 271 23.67 34.53 -40.79
N ALA A 272 23.08 35.14 -39.76
CA ALA A 272 22.16 36.26 -39.91
C ALA A 272 22.84 37.39 -40.71
N PRO A 273 22.47 37.63 -41.98
CA PRO A 273 22.98 38.78 -42.71
C PRO A 273 22.47 40.04 -41.99
N ALA A 274 23.22 41.14 -42.03
CA ALA A 274 22.75 42.42 -41.52
C ALA A 274 21.38 42.72 -42.14
N LEU A 275 20.35 42.55 -41.33
CA LEU A 275 18.99 42.52 -41.81
C LEU A 275 18.44 43.93 -41.68
N ASP A 276 18.13 44.57 -42.81
CA ASP A 276 17.50 45.88 -42.82
C ASP A 276 16.03 45.75 -42.40
N VAL A 277 15.81 45.49 -41.11
CA VAL A 277 14.49 45.34 -40.51
C VAL A 277 14.06 46.69 -39.97
N THR A 278 12.90 47.17 -40.41
CA THR A 278 12.34 48.42 -39.89
C THR A 278 11.78 48.22 -38.48
N MET A 279 11.61 49.32 -37.74
CA MET A 279 11.06 49.26 -36.39
C MET A 279 9.65 48.63 -36.35
N ASP A 280 8.78 48.99 -37.30
CA ASP A 280 7.44 48.42 -37.46
C ASP A 280 7.48 46.88 -37.64
N MET A 281 8.51 46.33 -38.29
CA MET A 281 8.69 44.88 -38.47
C MET A 281 9.11 44.16 -37.17
N LEU A 282 9.77 44.84 -36.23
CA LEU A 282 10.21 44.28 -34.94
C LEU A 282 9.15 44.44 -33.83
N CYS A 283 8.50 45.61 -33.79
CA CYS A 283 7.67 46.03 -32.66
C CYS A 283 6.29 46.60 -33.03
N GLY A 284 5.90 46.62 -34.31
CA GLY A 284 4.59 47.12 -34.73
C GLY A 284 3.41 46.22 -34.32
N ASP A 285 2.20 46.73 -34.41
CA ASP A 285 0.98 46.09 -33.90
C ASP A 285 0.68 44.71 -34.52
N ASN A 286 1.15 44.46 -35.75
CA ASN A 286 1.01 43.18 -36.47
C ASN A 286 2.31 42.36 -36.54
N SER A 287 3.33 42.71 -35.73
CA SER A 287 4.66 42.08 -35.81
C SER A 287 4.75 40.80 -34.95
N THR A 288 5.03 39.68 -35.61
CA THR A 288 5.31 38.40 -34.97
C THR A 288 6.78 38.35 -34.54
N SER A 289 7.04 38.11 -33.24
CA SER A 289 8.41 37.95 -32.72
C SER A 289 8.78 36.47 -32.60
N ALA A 290 9.82 36.06 -33.33
CA ALA A 290 10.38 34.70 -33.24
C ALA A 290 10.92 34.40 -31.83
N ALA A 291 11.53 35.39 -31.17
CA ALA A 291 12.04 35.26 -29.81
C ALA A 291 10.92 35.01 -28.79
N ILE A 292 9.82 35.78 -28.86
CA ILE A 292 8.67 35.56 -27.98
C ILE A 292 8.02 34.20 -28.25
N ARG A 293 7.95 33.76 -29.52
CA ARG A 293 7.43 32.43 -29.86
C ARG A 293 8.26 31.32 -29.23
N LEU A 294 9.59 31.40 -29.32
CA LEU A 294 10.50 30.45 -28.69
C LEU A 294 10.30 30.41 -27.16
N ILE A 295 10.23 31.58 -26.53
CA ILE A 295 9.98 31.73 -25.09
C ILE A 295 8.64 31.08 -24.70
N ASN A 296 7.56 31.34 -25.44
CA ASN A 296 6.26 30.74 -25.15
C ASN A 296 6.27 29.22 -25.30
N VAL A 297 6.99 28.67 -26.28
CA VAL A 297 7.12 27.21 -26.43
C VAL A 297 7.92 26.61 -25.26
N LEU A 298 8.94 27.31 -24.76
CA LEU A 298 9.67 26.90 -23.55
C LEU A 298 8.78 26.97 -22.29
N GLU A 299 7.91 27.98 -22.20
CA GLU A 299 6.93 28.12 -21.10
C GLU A 299 5.86 27.01 -21.14
N GLU A 300 5.33 26.69 -22.33
CA GLU A 300 4.40 25.56 -22.56
C GLU A 300 5.06 24.20 -22.24
N ALA A 301 6.36 24.10 -22.47
CA ALA A 301 7.18 22.96 -22.08
C ALA A 301 7.49 22.92 -20.57
N GLY A 302 7.07 23.90 -19.78
CA GLY A 302 7.23 23.93 -18.33
C GLY A 302 8.57 24.47 -17.84
N PHE A 303 9.36 25.12 -18.69
CA PHE A 303 10.56 25.84 -18.29
C PHE A 303 10.22 27.24 -17.78
N ASP A 304 10.83 27.67 -16.68
CA ASP A 304 10.73 29.06 -16.21
C ASP A 304 11.55 29.98 -17.13
N VAL A 305 10.84 30.77 -17.93
CA VAL A 305 11.38 31.75 -18.88
C VAL A 305 10.93 33.17 -18.56
N SER A 306 10.55 33.43 -17.31
CA SER A 306 10.08 34.74 -16.85
C SER A 306 11.09 35.86 -17.11
N ALA A 307 12.38 35.62 -16.88
CA ALA A 307 13.46 36.58 -17.10
C ALA A 307 13.63 37.00 -18.58
N PRO A 308 13.88 36.08 -19.54
CA PRO A 308 14.01 36.45 -20.95
C PRO A 308 12.71 37.02 -21.54
N LYS A 309 11.54 36.58 -21.03
CA LYS A 309 10.23 37.14 -21.41
C LYS A 309 10.10 38.62 -20.99
N ALA A 310 10.48 38.94 -19.75
CA ALA A 310 10.45 40.31 -19.26
C ALA A 310 11.42 41.21 -20.04
N GLU A 311 12.63 40.73 -20.32
CA GLU A 311 13.65 41.47 -21.07
C GLU A 311 13.17 41.82 -22.49
N ILE A 312 12.71 40.83 -23.27
CA ILE A 312 12.30 41.07 -24.66
C ILE A 312 11.07 41.99 -24.75
N VAL A 313 10.13 41.87 -23.81
CA VAL A 313 8.95 42.75 -23.74
C VAL A 313 9.36 44.17 -23.40
N ALA A 314 10.28 44.36 -22.45
CA ALA A 314 10.81 45.67 -22.10
C ALA A 314 11.56 46.31 -23.29
N MET A 315 12.39 45.55 -23.99
CA MET A 315 13.09 46.02 -25.19
C MET A 315 12.10 46.47 -26.27
N ARG A 316 11.09 45.67 -26.59
CA ARG A 316 10.07 46.03 -27.60
C ARG A 316 9.30 47.29 -27.21
N LYS A 317 8.97 47.44 -25.93
CA LYS A 317 8.29 48.64 -25.42
C LYS A 317 9.18 49.88 -25.54
N HIS A 318 10.45 49.79 -25.18
CA HIS A 318 11.38 50.91 -25.33
C HIS A 318 11.57 51.30 -26.80
N LEU A 319 11.69 50.31 -27.68
CA LEU A 319 11.76 50.50 -29.12
C LEU A 319 10.51 51.22 -29.65
N GLY A 320 9.30 50.74 -29.31
CA GLY A 320 8.04 51.41 -29.71
C GLY A 320 7.93 52.86 -29.19
N ASN A 321 8.40 53.13 -27.97
CA ASN A 321 8.43 54.50 -27.43
C ASN A 321 9.39 55.42 -28.20
N VAL A 322 10.55 54.90 -28.58
CA VAL A 322 11.52 55.65 -29.41
C VAL A 322 10.92 55.97 -30.77
N GLU A 323 10.23 55.00 -31.39
CA GLU A 323 9.55 55.21 -32.66
C GLU A 323 8.45 56.27 -32.58
N TYR A 324 7.59 56.17 -31.57
CA TYR A 324 6.55 57.17 -31.32
C TYR A 324 7.14 58.55 -31.11
N GLY A 325 8.22 58.65 -30.31
CA GLY A 325 8.96 59.89 -30.11
C GLY A 325 9.50 60.47 -31.42
N MET A 326 10.13 59.64 -32.26
CA MET A 326 10.65 60.06 -33.57
C MET A 326 9.53 60.50 -34.53
N LYS A 327 8.41 59.77 -34.60
CA LYS A 327 7.23 60.15 -35.39
C LYS A 327 6.66 61.49 -34.92
N ALA A 328 6.55 61.70 -33.61
CA ALA A 328 6.09 62.96 -33.04
C ALA A 328 7.02 64.15 -33.35
N ILE A 329 8.34 63.93 -33.30
CA ILE A 329 9.35 64.92 -33.70
C ILE A 329 9.22 65.23 -35.19
N ALA A 330 9.15 64.21 -36.06
CA ALA A 330 9.00 64.39 -37.50
C ALA A 330 7.71 65.16 -37.86
N ASP A 331 6.60 64.85 -37.19
CA ASP A 331 5.34 65.57 -37.36
C ASP A 331 5.41 67.01 -36.86
N ALA A 332 6.10 67.27 -35.75
CA ALA A 332 6.35 68.63 -35.28
C ALA A 332 7.19 69.43 -36.28
N CYS A 333 8.23 68.81 -36.87
CA CYS A 333 9.01 69.39 -37.95
C CYS A 333 8.16 69.70 -39.18
N ARG A 334 7.31 68.76 -39.61
CA ARG A 334 6.41 68.96 -40.75
C ARG A 334 5.41 70.10 -40.51
N ARG A 335 4.87 70.22 -39.28
CA ARG A 335 3.95 71.30 -38.90
C ARG A 335 4.64 72.67 -38.78
N ALA A 336 5.90 72.70 -38.35
CA ALA A 336 6.65 73.94 -38.22
C ALA A 336 7.01 74.56 -39.58
N GLY A 337 7.21 73.74 -40.62
CA GLY A 337 7.61 74.23 -41.94
C GLY A 337 8.99 74.90 -41.87
N ASN A 338 9.05 76.20 -42.19
CA ASN A 338 10.28 77.01 -42.11
C ASN A 338 10.46 77.72 -40.74
N LYS A 339 9.69 77.34 -39.72
CA LYS A 339 9.78 77.96 -38.38
C LYS A 339 10.73 77.17 -37.48
N THR A 340 11.47 77.89 -36.64
CA THR A 340 12.41 77.32 -35.66
C THR A 340 11.70 76.43 -34.63
N ILE A 341 12.32 75.29 -34.31
CA ILE A 341 11.79 74.31 -33.34
C ILE A 341 12.71 74.28 -32.13
N SER A 342 12.15 74.50 -30.93
CA SER A 342 12.87 74.42 -29.66
C SER A 342 12.49 73.14 -28.90
N PHE A 343 13.47 72.28 -28.61
CA PHE A 343 13.32 71.13 -27.73
C PHE A 343 13.84 71.46 -26.34
N ARG A 344 12.98 71.38 -25.32
CA ARG A 344 13.38 71.58 -23.93
C ARG A 344 13.61 70.23 -23.25
N GLY A 345 14.88 69.81 -23.18
CA GLY A 345 15.30 68.65 -22.40
C GLY A 345 15.61 69.03 -20.95
N GLY A 346 15.67 68.05 -20.05
CA GLY A 346 15.87 68.28 -18.61
C GLY A 346 17.18 68.98 -18.20
N LYS A 347 18.14 69.17 -19.12
CA LYS A 347 19.40 69.88 -18.85
C LYS A 347 19.84 70.88 -19.94
N ALA A 348 19.10 71.06 -21.04
CA ALA A 348 19.43 72.03 -22.09
C ALA A 348 18.25 72.30 -23.04
N GLU A 349 18.18 73.51 -23.58
CA GLU A 349 17.28 73.91 -24.67
C GLU A 349 18.05 73.83 -26.00
N TYR A 350 17.54 73.02 -26.93
CA TYR A 350 18.12 72.84 -28.26
C TYR A 350 17.24 73.52 -29.29
N VAL A 351 17.82 74.39 -30.11
CA VAL A 351 17.13 75.15 -31.16
C VAL A 351 17.61 74.65 -32.51
N ILE A 352 16.69 74.09 -33.31
CA ILE A 352 16.96 73.71 -34.71
C ILE A 352 16.36 74.82 -35.57
N GLY A 353 17.25 75.61 -36.21
CA GLY A 353 16.92 76.78 -37.02
C GLY A 353 17.06 76.52 -38.51
#